data_AF-A0A6M7VBW0-F1
#
_entry.id   AF-A0A6M7VBW0-F1
#
_cell.length_a   1.000
_cell.length_b   1.000
_cell.length_c   1.000
_cell.angle_alpha   90.00
_cell.angle_beta   90.00
_cell.angle_gamma   90.00
#
_symmetry.space_group_name_H-M   'P 1'
#
loop_
_entity.id
_entity.type
_entity.pdbx_description
1 polymer ?
#
loop_
_entity_poly.entity_id
_entity_poly.type
_entity_poly.pdbx_seq_one_letter_code
_entity_poly.pdbx_strand_id
1 'polypeptide(L)'
;MIPKRCRSQADDAPSFAIRNSSPGHHVRSSSQIFNFRYKSADHFFAVFKTYYGPTNRAFAALDADGQVALKTDIFELLDRMNRGGRGTLIVPSEYLEAVITKR
;
A
#
# COMPACT_ATOMS: atom_id res chain seq x y z
N MET A 1 -15.22 0.56 9.57
CA MET A 1 -15.74 1.85 9.09
C MET A 1 -14.55 2.78 8.88
N ILE A 2 -13.94 2.77 7.69
CA ILE A 2 -12.74 3.58 7.39
C ILE A 2 -13.20 4.82 6.60
N PRO A 3 -12.97 6.05 7.09
CA PRO A 3 -13.50 7.25 6.45
C PRO A 3 -12.82 7.51 5.10
N LYS A 4 -13.64 7.62 4.05
CA LYS A 4 -13.27 7.81 2.63
C LYS A 4 -12.91 9.26 2.26
N ARG A 5 -12.19 10.01 3.11
CA ARG A 5 -11.79 11.38 2.74
C ARG A 5 -10.44 11.81 3.32
N CYS A 6 -9.42 11.75 2.46
CA CYS A 6 -8.30 12.69 2.47
C CYS A 6 -8.12 13.15 1.02
N ARG A 7 -8.84 14.20 0.63
CA ARG A 7 -8.65 14.93 -0.63
C ARG A 7 -7.80 16.15 -0.31
N SER A 8 -6.49 16.05 -0.48
CA SER A 8 -5.59 17.19 -0.79
C SER A 8 -4.15 16.67 -0.94
N GLN A 9 -3.80 16.23 -2.15
CA GLN A 9 -2.46 15.98 -2.73
C GLN A 9 -2.56 14.77 -3.66
N ALA A 10 -3.23 14.98 -4.80
CA ALA A 10 -3.35 13.98 -5.87
C ALA A 10 -3.37 14.67 -7.24
N ASP A 11 -2.71 15.82 -7.39
CA ASP A 11 -2.78 16.61 -8.63
C ASP A 11 -1.70 16.26 -9.66
N ASP A 12 -0.79 15.30 -9.40
CA ASP A 12 0.27 14.91 -10.35
C ASP A 12 0.46 13.39 -10.50
N ALA A 13 -0.60 12.59 -10.35
CA ALA A 13 -0.54 11.18 -10.76
C ALA A 13 -0.92 11.08 -12.25
N PRO A 14 -0.05 10.53 -13.13
CA PRO A 14 -0.41 10.31 -14.53
C PRO A 14 -1.61 9.35 -14.60
N SER A 15 -2.74 9.86 -15.07
CA SER A 15 -3.97 9.09 -15.23
C SER A 15 -3.82 8.10 -16.38
N PHE A 16 -3.45 6.86 -16.05
CA PHE A 16 -3.50 5.75 -17.00
C PHE A 16 -4.96 5.26 -17.11
N ALA A 17 -5.73 5.91 -17.98
CA ALA A 17 -7.14 5.57 -18.20
C ALA A 17 -7.26 4.41 -19.22
N ILE A 18 -7.28 3.18 -18.72
CA ILE A 18 -7.67 2.01 -19.52
C ILE A 18 -9.19 2.11 -19.73
N ARG A 19 -9.63 2.51 -20.93
CA ARG A 19 -11.06 2.64 -21.27
C ARG A 19 -11.51 1.40 -22.03
N ASN A 20 -12.19 0.48 -21.33
CA ASN A 20 -12.90 -0.63 -21.96
C ASN A 20 -14.42 -0.41 -21.77
N SER A 21 -15.15 -0.31 -22.88
CA SER A 21 -16.61 -0.17 -22.89
C SER A 21 -17.24 -1.48 -23.36
N SER A 22 -17.75 -2.28 -22.42
CA SER A 22 -18.68 -3.36 -22.72
C SER A 22 -20.10 -2.77 -22.84
N PRO A 23 -20.97 -3.23 -23.74
CA PRO A 23 -22.30 -2.63 -23.94
C PRO A 23 -23.09 -2.57 -22.61
N GLY A 24 -23.55 -1.37 -22.24
CA GLY A 24 -24.40 -1.12 -21.07
C GLY A 24 -23.68 -0.75 -19.75
N HIS A 25 -22.35 -0.84 -19.67
CA HIS A 25 -21.60 -0.49 -18.46
C HIS A 25 -20.43 0.47 -18.79
N HIS A 26 -20.25 1.51 -17.97
CA HIS A 26 -19.08 2.39 -18.07
C HIS A 26 -18.08 2.03 -16.99
N VAL A 27 -16.84 1.73 -17.41
CA VAL A 27 -15.74 1.41 -16.50
C VAL A 27 -14.73 2.56 -16.54
N ARG A 28 -14.38 3.08 -15.36
CA ARG A 28 -13.27 4.03 -15.18
C ARG A 28 -12.24 3.41 -14.25
N SER A 29 -10.99 3.36 -14.70
CA SER A 29 -9.85 2.96 -13.88
C SER A 29 -8.91 4.15 -13.62
N SER A 30 -8.37 4.25 -12.43
CA SER A 30 -7.33 5.23 -12.09
C SER A 30 -6.41 4.71 -11.00
N SER A 31 -5.10 4.94 -11.13
CA SER A 31 -4.16 4.76 -10.03
C SER A 31 -4.43 5.75 -8.90
N GLN A 32 -4.36 5.28 -7.67
CA GLN A 32 -4.54 6.08 -6.47
C GLN A 32 -3.44 5.76 -5.45
N ILE A 33 -3.09 6.74 -4.62
CA ILE A 33 -2.12 6.56 -3.55
C ILE A 33 -2.84 6.43 -2.21
N PHE A 34 -2.60 5.32 -1.51
CA PHE A 34 -2.91 5.15 -0.10
C PHE A 34 -1.63 5.30 0.71
N ASN A 35 -1.63 6.23 1.68
CA ASN A 35 -0.48 6.44 2.55
C ASN A 35 -0.63 5.61 3.83
N PHE A 36 0.21 4.60 4.00
CA PHE A 36 0.34 3.86 5.26
C PHE A 36 0.97 4.77 6.31
N ARG A 37 0.25 5.00 7.41
CA ARG A 37 0.69 5.86 8.52
C ARG A 37 0.82 5.04 9.79
N TYR A 38 2.04 4.91 10.28
CA TYR A 38 2.36 4.16 11.49
C TYR A 38 3.32 4.95 12.37
N LYS A 39 3.32 4.61 13.67
CA LYS A 39 4.18 5.27 14.67
C LYS A 39 5.67 5.13 14.36
N SER A 40 6.09 4.00 13.80
CA SER A 40 7.48 3.69 13.43
C SER A 40 7.53 2.52 12.44
N ALA A 41 8.70 2.26 11.87
CA ALA A 41 8.98 1.05 11.07
C ALA A 41 8.74 -0.23 11.88
N ASP A 42 9.17 -0.27 13.15
CA ASP A 42 8.90 -1.40 14.05
C ASP A 42 7.41 -1.64 14.25
N HIS A 43 6.65 -0.56 14.48
CA HIS A 43 5.20 -0.66 14.67
C HIS A 43 4.49 -1.14 13.40
N PHE A 44 4.91 -0.66 12.21
CA PHE A 44 4.44 -1.18 10.93
C PHE A 44 4.74 -2.68 10.80
N PHE A 45 5.99 -3.08 11.03
CA PHE A 45 6.43 -4.46 10.87
C PHE A 45 5.69 -5.41 11.81
N ALA A 46 5.50 -5.03 13.07
CA ALA A 46 4.75 -5.82 14.03
C ALA A 46 3.30 -6.07 13.57
N VAL A 47 2.61 -5.03 13.07
CA VAL A 47 1.24 -5.13 12.57
C VAL A 47 1.19 -6.03 11.32
N PHE A 48 2.06 -5.81 10.36
CA PHE A 48 2.09 -6.59 9.11
C PHE A 48 2.45 -8.06 9.36
N LYS A 49 3.49 -8.35 10.15
CA LYS A 49 3.87 -9.73 10.46
C LYS A 49 2.78 -10.49 11.22
N THR A 50 2.02 -9.80 12.07
CA THR A 50 0.97 -10.43 12.90
C THR A 50 -0.33 -10.65 12.12
N TYR A 51 -0.80 -9.65 11.36
CA TYR A 51 -2.16 -9.65 10.82
C TYR A 51 -2.22 -9.76 9.29
N TYR A 52 -1.15 -9.43 8.58
CA TYR A 52 -1.15 -9.50 7.13
C TYR A 52 -0.72 -10.88 6.66
N GLY A 53 -1.70 -11.64 6.13
CA GLY A 53 -1.52 -13.03 5.71
C GLY A 53 -0.25 -13.28 4.89
N PRO A 54 0.05 -12.48 3.85
CA PRO A 54 1.25 -12.68 3.04
C PRO A 54 2.56 -12.56 3.84
N THR A 55 2.72 -11.52 4.66
CA THR A 55 3.93 -11.34 5.48
C THR A 55 4.03 -12.45 6.53
N ASN A 56 2.93 -12.78 7.20
CA ASN A 56 2.90 -13.86 8.17
C ASN A 56 3.36 -15.19 7.57
N ARG A 57 2.82 -15.56 6.39
CA ARG A 57 3.18 -16.79 5.68
C ARG A 57 4.61 -16.80 5.19
N ALA A 58 5.11 -15.68 4.68
CA ALA A 58 6.50 -15.55 4.26
C ALA A 58 7.46 -15.82 5.43
N PHE A 59 7.22 -15.23 6.60
CA PHE A 59 8.05 -15.48 7.77
C PHE A 59 7.93 -16.91 8.30
N ALA A 60 6.74 -17.52 8.25
CA ALA A 60 6.52 -18.89 8.70
C ALA A 60 7.21 -19.94 7.80
N ALA A 61 7.50 -19.61 6.54
CA ALA A 61 8.16 -20.50 5.59
C ALA A 61 9.69 -20.45 5.64
N LEU A 62 10.27 -19.47 6.34
CA LEU A 62 11.72 -19.24 6.41
C LEU A 62 12.32 -19.76 7.72
N ASP A 63 13.57 -20.22 7.64
CA ASP A 63 14.41 -20.50 8.80
C ASP A 63 14.86 -19.21 9.51
N ALA A 64 15.63 -19.35 10.59
CA ALA A 64 16.03 -18.21 11.41
C ALA A 64 16.82 -17.15 10.61
N ASP A 65 17.79 -17.59 9.80
CA ASP A 65 18.63 -16.70 9.00
C ASP A 65 17.81 -16.00 7.91
N GLY A 66 16.92 -16.72 7.23
CA GLY A 66 16.00 -16.16 6.25
C GLY A 66 15.04 -15.14 6.86
N GLN A 67 14.53 -15.38 8.08
CA GLN A 67 13.69 -14.41 8.78
C GLN A 67 14.45 -13.13 9.15
N VAL A 68 15.72 -13.24 9.55
CA VAL A 68 16.57 -12.07 9.82
C VAL A 68 16.81 -11.28 8.54
N ALA A 69 17.18 -11.95 7.45
CA ALA A 69 17.42 -11.31 6.16
C ALA A 69 16.17 -10.56 5.65
N LEU A 70 15.01 -11.23 5.61
CA LEU A 70 13.75 -10.62 5.16
C LEU A 70 13.33 -9.44 6.04
N LYS A 71 13.56 -9.52 7.36
CA LYS A 71 13.30 -8.39 8.25
C LYS A 71 14.18 -7.20 7.87
N THR A 72 15.48 -7.39 7.66
CA THR A 72 16.40 -6.33 7.25
C THR A 72 15.94 -5.69 5.94
N ASP A 73 15.63 -6.49 4.92
CA ASP A 73 15.16 -6.00 3.62
C ASP A 73 13.89 -5.15 3.73
N ILE A 74 12.94 -5.58 4.57
CA ILE A 74 11.72 -4.81 4.83
C ILE A 74 12.06 -3.48 5.48
N PHE A 75 12.94 -3.46 6.49
CA PHE A 75 13.30 -2.22 7.17
C PHE A 75 14.03 -1.24 6.25
N GLU A 76 14.94 -1.73 5.40
CA GLU A 76 15.59 -0.91 4.38
C GLU A 76 14.60 -0.35 3.37
N LEU A 77 13.62 -1.16 2.92
CA LEU A 77 12.56 -0.69 2.04
C LEU A 77 11.73 0.42 2.70
N LEU A 78 11.34 0.23 3.96
CA LEU A 78 10.57 1.20 4.73
C LEU A 78 11.33 2.52 4.89
N ASP A 79 12.64 2.47 5.16
CA ASP A 79 13.48 3.65 5.28
C ASP A 79 13.55 4.43 3.96
N ARG A 80 13.83 3.75 2.84
CA ARG A 80 13.88 4.38 1.50
C ARG A 80 12.55 4.99 1.09
N MET A 81 11.42 4.39 1.48
CA MET A 81 10.09 4.85 1.08
C MET A 81 9.48 5.89 2.03
N ASN A 82 10.04 6.07 3.24
CA ASN A 82 9.44 6.92 4.26
C ASN A 82 9.41 8.40 3.83
N ARG A 83 8.21 9.00 3.86
CA ARG A 83 7.97 10.42 3.61
C ARG A 83 7.65 11.22 4.88
N GLY A 84 7.59 10.54 6.03
CA GLY A 84 7.17 11.13 7.29
C GLY A 84 8.29 11.80 8.12
N GLY A 85 9.56 11.51 7.81
CA GLY A 85 10.71 11.99 8.59
C GLY A 85 10.99 11.16 9.86
N ARG A 86 11.91 11.66 10.71
CA ARG A 86 12.33 10.94 11.93
C ARG A 86 11.18 10.89 12.95
N GLY A 87 10.84 9.70 13.42
CA GLY A 87 9.83 9.49 14.49
C GLY A 87 8.41 9.19 14.00
N THR A 88 8.19 9.09 12.70
CA THR A 88 6.92 8.63 12.11
C THR A 88 7.20 7.88 10.81
N LEU A 89 6.29 7.00 10.42
CA LEU A 89 6.38 6.27 9.17
C LEU A 89 5.19 6.62 8.28
N ILE A 90 5.48 7.24 7.13
CA ILE A 90 4.50 7.49 6.06
C ILE A 90 5.02 6.83 4.78
N VAL A 91 4.40 5.74 4.36
CA VAL A 91 4.79 4.98 3.16
C VAL A 91 3.67 5.06 2.11
N PRO A 92 3.92 5.68 0.95
CA PRO A 92 2.96 5.69 -0.15
C PRO A 92 2.83 4.30 -0.78
N SER A 93 1.60 3.86 -1.00
CA SER A 93 1.27 2.63 -1.73
C SER A 93 0.28 2.94 -2.83
N GLU A 94 0.61 2.54 -4.06
CA GLU A 94 -0.29 2.67 -5.18
C GLU A 94 -1.33 1.53 -5.17
N TYR A 95 -2.56 1.84 -5.55
CA TYR A 95 -3.60 0.85 -5.84
C TYR A 95 -4.42 1.29 -7.05
N LEU A 96 -4.95 0.33 -7.80
CA LEU A 96 -5.86 0.60 -8.90
C LEU A 96 -7.29 0.73 -8.38
N GLU A 97 -7.91 1.89 -8.60
CA GLU A 97 -9.34 2.09 -8.39
C GLU A 97 -10.08 1.81 -9.70
N ALA A 98 -11.05 0.89 -9.67
CA ALA A 98 -11.96 0.64 -10.78
C ALA A 98 -13.41 0.94 -10.35
N VAL A 99 -14.07 1.86 -11.04
CA VAL A 99 -15.46 2.26 -10.83
C VAL A 99 -16.29 1.82 -12.03
N ILE A 100 -17.31 1.00 -11.78
CA ILE A 100 -18.25 0.51 -12.79
C ILE A 100 -19.62 1.13 -12.53
N THR A 101 -20.17 1.86 -13.50
CA THR A 101 -21.54 2.37 -13.44
C THR A 101 -22.43 1.61 -14.42
N LYS A 102 -23.61 1.20 -13.93
CA LYS A 102 -24.70 0.69 -14.74
C LYS A 102 -25.50 1.87 -15.29
N ARG A 103 -25.89 1.82 -16.56
CA ARG A 103 -26.97 2.66 -17.07
C ARG A 103 -28.32 2.10 -16.67
#